data_AF-A0A2D6XJ91-F1
#
_entry.id   AF-A0A2D6XJ91-F1
#
_cell.length_a   1.000
_cell.length_b   1.000
_cell.length_c   1.000
_cell.angle_alpha   90.00
_cell.angle_beta   90.00
_cell.angle_gamma   90.00
#
_symmetry.space_group_name_H-M   'P 1'
#
loop_
_entity.id
_entity.type
_entity.pdbx_description
1 polymer ?
#
loop_
_entity_poly.entity_id
_entity_poly.type
_entity_poly.pdbx_seq_one_letter_code
_entity_poly.pdbx_strand_id
1 'polypeptide(L)'
;MFDYIECEYKLPLPDFTKEESADLNDVKWEEVEFQTKDFYDLLIKYTISEDGQLYENKIERQWVEDEGSPMGAIMEEKEDGIEKMDYSGDLAFYGMILGKKYDHWFEFKSLWWKGELKEIDLLKYKKEDNTERLEAQEKFDSVLRDFSNKKERWWFPIYSIYRKLITIFFGAIRWVVGFIAKITWKIERWLP
;
A
#
# COMPACT_ATOMS: atom_id res chain seq x y z
N MET A 1 -7.19 -2.22 -5.40
CA MET A 1 -6.87 -1.12 -4.47
C MET A 1 -7.80 -1.32 -3.28
N PHE A 2 -7.65 -0.61 -2.17
CA PHE A 2 -8.50 -0.81 -0.98
C PHE A 2 -8.61 0.51 -0.24
N ASP A 3 -9.60 0.62 0.64
CA ASP A 3 -9.76 1.72 1.57
C ASP A 3 -9.38 1.27 2.98
N TYR A 4 -9.22 2.22 3.90
CA TYR A 4 -8.77 1.97 5.27
C TYR A 4 -9.87 2.28 6.28
N ILE A 5 -9.98 1.45 7.32
CA ILE A 5 -10.89 1.62 8.45
C ILE A 5 -10.06 1.66 9.73
N GLU A 6 -10.16 2.76 10.48
CA GLU A 6 -9.73 2.84 11.88
C GLU A 6 -10.97 2.63 12.76
N CYS A 7 -10.86 1.81 13.81
CA CYS A 7 -12.01 1.44 14.63
C CYS A 7 -11.77 1.74 16.11
N GLU A 8 -12.33 2.86 16.56
CA GLU A 8 -12.36 3.24 17.98
C GLU A 8 -13.45 2.46 18.73
N TYR A 9 -14.50 2.02 18.04
CA TYR A 9 -15.52 1.17 18.62
C TYR A 9 -14.95 -0.18 19.10
N LYS A 10 -15.46 -0.67 20.22
CA LYS A 10 -14.99 -1.93 20.82
C LYS A 10 -15.21 -3.12 19.88
N LEU A 11 -14.11 -3.69 19.38
CA LEU A 11 -14.13 -4.84 18.50
C LEU A 11 -14.49 -6.15 19.25
N PRO A 12 -15.25 -7.06 18.62
CA PRO A 12 -15.56 -8.38 19.15
C PRO A 12 -14.36 -9.33 18.98
N LEU A 13 -13.32 -9.15 19.79
CA LEU A 13 -12.11 -9.98 19.74
C LEU A 13 -12.38 -11.39 20.30
N PRO A 14 -11.69 -12.43 19.77
CA PRO A 14 -11.82 -13.79 20.30
C PRO A 14 -11.09 -13.92 21.64
N ASP A 15 -11.44 -14.96 22.41
CA ASP A 15 -10.69 -15.31 23.63
C ASP A 15 -9.30 -15.84 23.26
N PHE A 16 -8.29 -15.00 23.44
CA PHE A 16 -6.91 -15.33 23.12
C PHE A 16 -6.31 -16.31 24.14
N THR A 17 -5.51 -17.24 23.65
CA THR A 17 -4.60 -18.04 24.48
C THR A 17 -3.50 -17.16 25.08
N LYS A 18 -2.77 -17.67 26.08
CA LYS A 18 -1.65 -16.94 26.70
C LYS A 18 -0.55 -16.55 25.70
N GLU A 19 -0.27 -17.41 24.73
CA GLU A 19 0.72 -17.14 23.69
C GLU A 19 0.26 -16.02 22.75
N GLU A 20 -0.99 -16.08 22.28
CA GLU A 20 -1.56 -15.06 21.38
C GLU A 20 -1.71 -13.72 22.08
N SER A 21 -2.08 -13.73 23.37
CA SER A 21 -2.12 -12.50 24.18
C SER A 21 -0.73 -11.87 24.26
N ALA A 22 0.33 -12.66 24.43
CA ALA A 22 1.69 -12.13 24.50
C ALA A 22 2.14 -11.46 23.19
N ASP A 23 1.68 -11.96 22.04
CA ASP A 23 1.94 -11.35 20.73
C ASP A 23 1.12 -10.07 20.51
N LEU A 24 -0.08 -9.97 21.08
CA LEU A 24 -1.03 -8.86 20.86
C LEU A 24 -1.09 -7.82 22.00
N ASN A 25 -0.36 -8.02 23.10
CA ASN A 25 -0.44 -7.15 24.28
C ASN A 25 -0.05 -5.69 24.02
N ASP A 26 0.84 -5.46 23.06
CA ASP A 26 1.33 -4.12 22.71
C ASP A 26 0.43 -3.43 21.64
N VAL A 27 -0.62 -4.10 21.18
CA VAL A 27 -1.49 -3.63 20.10
C VAL A 27 -2.55 -2.69 20.65
N LYS A 28 -2.56 -1.46 20.13
CA LYS A 28 -3.61 -0.48 20.38
C LYS A 28 -4.68 -0.62 19.31
N TRP A 29 -5.76 -1.34 19.61
CA TRP A 29 -6.81 -1.66 18.65
C TRP A 29 -7.47 -0.45 17.99
N GLU A 30 -7.57 0.67 18.71
CA GLU A 30 -8.12 1.94 18.23
C GLU A 30 -7.26 2.59 17.14
N GLU A 31 -5.94 2.33 17.15
CA GLU A 31 -4.98 2.88 16.17
C GLU A 31 -4.69 1.89 15.02
N VAL A 32 -5.34 0.71 15.01
CA VAL A 32 -5.13 -0.29 13.95
C VAL A 32 -5.87 0.13 12.67
N GLU A 33 -5.12 0.24 11.59
CA GLU A 33 -5.65 0.41 10.24
C GLU A 33 -6.06 -0.95 9.64
N PHE A 34 -7.37 -1.17 9.51
CA PHE A 34 -7.93 -2.28 8.74
C PHE A 34 -8.13 -1.86 7.28
N GLN A 35 -8.22 -2.82 6.37
CA GLN A 35 -8.50 -2.61 4.96
C GLN A 35 -9.93 -3.05 4.64
N THR A 36 -10.60 -2.33 3.75
CA THR A 36 -11.90 -2.72 3.20
C THR A 36 -11.91 -2.57 1.68
N LYS A 37 -12.83 -3.29 1.03
CA LYS A 37 -13.10 -3.21 -0.42
C LYS A 37 -14.55 -2.89 -0.74
N ASP A 38 -15.35 -2.58 0.28
CA ASP A 38 -16.79 -2.34 0.09
C ASP A 38 -17.11 -0.89 -0.30
N PHE A 39 -16.10 -0.03 -0.35
CA PHE A 39 -16.20 1.35 -0.81
C PHE A 39 -15.62 1.52 -2.22
N TYR A 40 -14.87 2.59 -2.47
CA TYR A 40 -14.44 2.98 -3.82
C TYR A 40 -13.00 2.57 -4.15
N ASP A 41 -12.29 1.95 -3.19
CA ASP A 41 -10.91 1.51 -3.33
C ASP A 41 -9.96 2.65 -3.71
N LEU A 42 -10.13 3.83 -3.09
CA LEU A 42 -9.41 5.06 -3.41
C LEU A 42 -8.29 5.40 -2.42
N LEU A 43 -7.96 4.46 -1.52
CA LEU A 43 -7.04 4.65 -0.40
C LEU A 43 -7.55 5.74 0.56
N ILE A 44 -8.86 5.85 0.71
CA ILE A 44 -9.50 6.78 1.63
C ILE A 44 -9.55 6.13 3.02
N LYS A 45 -9.33 6.94 4.06
CA LYS A 45 -9.47 6.53 5.45
C LYS A 45 -10.87 6.82 5.95
N TYR A 46 -11.44 5.88 6.68
CA TYR A 46 -12.70 6.02 7.39
C TYR A 46 -12.49 5.65 8.85
N THR A 47 -13.26 6.27 9.73
CA THR A 47 -13.18 6.04 11.17
C THR A 47 -14.54 5.59 11.69
N ILE A 48 -14.56 4.47 12.41
CA ILE A 48 -15.69 4.01 13.21
C ILE A 48 -15.45 4.56 14.62
N SER A 49 -16.21 5.59 14.99
CA SER A 49 -16.06 6.25 16.29
C SER A 49 -16.51 5.39 17.47
N GLU A 50 -16.09 5.77 18.67
CA GLU A 50 -16.50 5.10 19.93
C GLU A 50 -18.03 5.01 20.10
N ASP A 51 -18.79 5.98 19.58
CA ASP A 51 -20.26 6.00 19.64
C ASP A 51 -20.94 5.25 18.49
N GLY A 52 -20.16 4.57 17.64
CA GLY A 52 -20.66 3.73 16.55
C GLY A 52 -21.15 4.52 15.34
N GLN A 53 -20.56 5.69 15.08
CA GLN A 53 -20.83 6.47 13.87
C GLN A 53 -19.70 6.27 12.85
N LEU A 54 -20.05 6.29 11.56
CA LEU A 54 -19.07 6.21 10.47
C LEU A 54 -18.69 7.60 9.98
N TYR A 55 -17.39 7.83 9.87
CA TYR A 55 -16.82 9.05 9.33
C TYR A 55 -15.87 8.77 8.17
N GLU A 56 -15.85 9.66 7.18
CA GLU A 56 -14.88 9.67 6.09
C GLU A 56 -13.85 10.80 6.35
N ASN A 57 -12.57 10.46 6.30
CA ASN A 57 -11.49 11.43 6.45
C ASN A 57 -11.21 12.05 5.08
N LYS A 58 -11.55 13.32 4.93
CA LYS A 58 -11.33 14.06 3.68
C LYS A 58 -9.87 14.45 3.60
N ILE A 59 -9.25 14.14 2.47
CA ILE A 59 -7.85 14.47 2.18
C ILE A 59 -7.85 15.30 0.91
N GLU A 60 -7.32 16.52 1.01
CA GLU A 60 -7.03 17.35 -0.14
C GLU A 60 -5.62 17.00 -0.66
N ARG A 61 -5.52 16.64 -1.93
CA ARG A 61 -4.24 16.32 -2.58
C ARG A 61 -3.81 17.48 -3.46
N GLN A 62 -2.70 18.11 -3.12
CA GLN A 62 -2.15 19.24 -3.88
C GLN A 62 -0.76 18.88 -4.43
N TRP A 63 -0.50 19.28 -5.67
CA TRP A 63 0.85 19.18 -6.24
C TRP A 63 1.63 20.41 -5.82
N VAL A 64 2.69 20.21 -5.04
CA VAL A 64 3.59 21.26 -4.57
C VAL A 64 4.90 21.12 -5.32
N GLU A 65 5.40 22.23 -5.89
CA GLU A 65 6.71 22.26 -6.53
C GLU A 65 7.80 22.05 -5.47
N ASP A 66 8.65 21.05 -5.70
CA ASP A 66 9.79 20.74 -4.83
C ASP A 66 11.03 20.54 -5.69
N GLU A 67 11.98 21.48 -5.56
CA GLU A 67 13.25 21.47 -6.29
C GLU A 67 14.15 20.28 -5.89
N GLY A 68 13.87 19.61 -4.76
CA GLY A 68 14.55 18.39 -4.33
C GLY A 68 14.02 17.10 -4.95
N SER A 69 12.80 17.12 -5.50
CA SER A 69 12.16 15.96 -6.11
C SER A 69 12.70 15.72 -7.53
N PRO A 70 13.00 14.47 -7.93
CA PRO A 70 13.38 14.13 -9.31
C PRO A 70 12.35 14.55 -10.37
N MET A 71 11.09 14.78 -9.97
CA MET A 71 10.00 15.22 -10.83
C MET A 71 9.71 16.73 -10.72
N GLY A 72 10.43 17.47 -9.85
CA GLY A 72 10.19 18.90 -9.59
C GLY A 72 8.91 19.22 -8.81
N ALA A 73 8.15 18.18 -8.43
CA ALA A 73 6.95 18.30 -7.62
C ALA A 73 6.77 17.07 -6.74
N ILE A 74 6.10 17.28 -5.61
CA ILE A 74 5.60 16.24 -4.70
C ILE A 74 4.09 16.41 -4.56
N MET A 75 3.39 15.30 -4.34
CA MET A 75 1.98 15.35 -3.96
C MET A 75 1.94 15.44 -2.44
N GLU A 76 1.46 16.57 -1.92
CA GLU A 76 1.16 16.71 -0.50
C GLU A 76 -0.30 16.36 -0.26
N GLU A 77 -0.52 15.57 0.79
CA GLU A 77 -1.83 15.26 1.33
C GLU A 77 -2.08 16.16 2.53
N LYS A 78 -3.17 16.91 2.50
CA LYS A 78 -3.61 17.76 3.61
C LYS A 78 -4.94 17.25 4.11
N GLU A 79 -5.03 17.03 5.43
CA GLU A 79 -6.29 16.68 6.08
C GLU A 79 -7.28 17.85 5.93
N ASP A 80 -8.41 17.58 5.28
CA ASP A 80 -9.52 18.52 5.01
C ASP A 80 -10.71 18.26 5.96
N GLY A 81 -10.43 17.61 7.09
CA GLY A 81 -11.39 17.31 8.14
C GLY A 81 -12.06 15.94 7.99
N ILE A 82 -13.13 15.77 8.76
CA ILE A 82 -13.84 14.50 8.95
C ILE A 82 -15.32 14.75 8.67
N GLU A 83 -15.92 13.97 7.76
CA GLU A 83 -17.34 14.10 7.38
C GLU A 83 -18.13 12.87 7.82
N LYS A 84 -19.27 13.08 8.48
CA LYS A 84 -20.16 11.99 8.87
C LYS A 84 -20.83 11.37 7.65
N MET A 85 -20.74 10.04 7.52
CA MET A 85 -21.33 9.30 6.41
C MET A 85 -22.73 8.78 6.74
N ASP A 86 -23.66 8.93 5.78
CA ASP A 86 -24.98 8.29 5.80
C ASP A 86 -24.93 6.94 5.07
N TYR A 87 -24.14 5.99 5.60
CA TYR A 87 -23.98 4.66 5.01
C TYR A 87 -25.02 3.66 5.53
N SER A 88 -25.60 2.86 4.64
CA SER A 88 -26.50 1.76 5.01
C SER A 88 -26.12 0.52 4.22
N GLY A 89 -25.71 -0.54 4.92
CA GLY A 89 -25.23 -1.76 4.29
C GLY A 89 -24.31 -2.58 5.19
N ASP A 90 -23.81 -3.66 4.62
CA ASP A 90 -22.75 -4.45 5.24
C ASP A 90 -21.39 -3.82 4.91
N LEU A 91 -20.47 -3.82 5.87
CA LEU A 91 -19.08 -3.41 5.70
C LEU A 91 -18.17 -4.48 6.30
N ALA A 92 -17.41 -5.15 5.46
CA ALA A 92 -16.36 -6.08 5.81
C ALA A 92 -15.00 -5.37 5.78
N PHE A 93 -14.23 -5.56 6.84
CA PHE A 93 -12.88 -5.02 6.94
C PHE A 93 -11.95 -6.03 7.60
N TYR A 94 -10.68 -6.02 7.18
CA TYR A 94 -9.71 -7.03 7.57
C TYR A 94 -8.33 -6.43 7.79
N GLY A 95 -7.54 -7.07 8.63
CA GLY A 95 -6.21 -6.57 8.98
C GLY A 95 -5.30 -7.71 9.42
N MET A 96 -4.00 -7.49 9.26
CA MET A 96 -2.97 -8.40 9.74
C MET A 96 -2.11 -7.70 10.78
N ILE A 97 -2.07 -8.26 11.98
CA ILE A 97 -1.20 -7.80 13.07
C ILE A 97 0.03 -8.68 13.10
N LEU A 98 1.20 -8.06 12.95
CA LEU A 98 2.48 -8.75 12.97
C LEU A 98 2.93 -8.95 14.42
N GLY A 99 2.81 -10.17 14.92
CA GLY A 99 3.28 -10.53 16.27
C GLY A 99 4.75 -10.92 16.30
N LYS A 100 5.24 -11.26 17.50
CA LYS A 100 6.63 -11.69 17.71
C LYS A 100 6.82 -13.13 17.26
N LYS A 101 5.84 -14.00 17.51
CA LYS A 101 5.87 -15.42 17.13
C LYS A 101 4.86 -15.75 16.04
N TYR A 102 3.63 -15.27 16.16
CA TYR A 102 2.60 -15.48 15.16
C TYR A 102 2.16 -14.18 14.52
N ASP A 103 1.81 -14.25 13.24
CA ASP A 103 1.08 -13.18 12.57
C ASP A 103 -0.42 -13.49 12.66
N HIS A 104 -1.22 -12.49 13.02
CA HIS A 104 -2.64 -12.64 13.31
C HIS A 104 -3.48 -11.93 12.26
N TRP A 105 -4.37 -12.66 11.60
CA TRP A 105 -5.32 -12.12 10.64
C TRP A 105 -6.70 -12.03 11.26
N PHE A 106 -7.30 -10.84 11.15
CA PHE A 106 -8.66 -10.55 11.61
C PHE A 106 -9.52 -10.11 10.42
N GLU A 107 -10.75 -10.58 10.39
CA GLU A 107 -11.78 -10.17 9.44
C GLU A 107 -13.07 -9.93 10.21
N PHE A 108 -13.57 -8.72 10.13
CA PHE A 108 -14.79 -8.27 10.78
C PHE A 108 -15.85 -7.97 9.75
N LYS A 109 -17.11 -8.08 10.16
CA LYS A 109 -18.27 -7.61 9.40
C LYS A 109 -19.12 -6.74 10.30
N SER A 110 -19.52 -5.60 9.78
CA SER A 110 -20.36 -4.64 10.46
C SER A 110 -21.60 -4.36 9.64
N LEU A 111 -22.74 -4.20 10.32
CA LEU A 111 -24.03 -3.85 9.72
C LEU A 111 -24.36 -2.41 10.08
N TRP A 112 -24.65 -1.60 9.06
CA TRP A 112 -24.87 -0.17 9.17
C TRP A 112 -26.28 0.22 8.74
N TRP A 113 -26.86 1.16 9.47
CA TRP A 113 -28.11 1.82 9.11
C TRP A 113 -28.01 3.32 9.34
N LYS A 114 -28.06 4.08 8.25
CA LYS A 114 -27.98 5.53 8.22
C LYS A 114 -26.76 6.13 8.95
N GLY A 115 -25.60 5.51 8.74
CA GLY A 115 -24.35 5.92 9.40
C GLY A 115 -24.20 5.46 10.85
N GLU A 116 -25.17 4.73 11.39
CA GLU A 116 -25.10 4.14 12.73
C GLU A 116 -24.80 2.64 12.66
N LEU A 117 -23.83 2.22 13.46
CA LEU A 117 -23.48 0.82 13.65
C LEU A 117 -24.62 0.10 14.38
N LYS A 118 -25.09 -1.02 13.81
CA LYS A 118 -26.10 -1.88 14.43
C LYS A 118 -25.46 -3.12 15.04
N GLU A 119 -24.63 -3.79 14.28
CA GLU A 119 -23.97 -5.03 14.70
C GLU A 119 -22.54 -5.05 14.16
N ILE A 120 -21.63 -5.67 14.92
CA ILE A 120 -20.27 -5.93 14.50
C ILE A 120 -19.88 -7.33 14.98
N ASP A 121 -19.40 -8.15 14.05
CA ASP A 121 -19.05 -9.53 14.27
C ASP A 121 -17.65 -9.83 13.76
N LEU A 122 -16.95 -10.71 14.46
CA LEU A 122 -15.71 -11.32 13.98
C LEU A 122 -16.08 -12.47 13.03
N LEU A 123 -15.88 -12.27 11.73
CA LEU A 123 -16.10 -13.31 10.73
C LEU A 123 -15.01 -14.38 10.78
N LYS A 124 -13.76 -13.94 10.93
CA LYS A 124 -12.61 -14.82 10.80
C LYS A 124 -11.44 -14.34 11.61
N TYR A 125 -10.85 -15.28 12.34
CA TYR A 125 -9.56 -15.13 12.96
C TYR A 125 -8.66 -16.27 12.50
N LYS A 126 -7.44 -15.92 12.08
CA LYS A 126 -6.40 -16.89 11.77
C LYS A 126 -5.10 -16.46 12.42
N LYS A 127 -4.29 -17.45 12.75
CA LYS A 127 -2.90 -17.26 13.15
C LYS A 127 -2.00 -18.06 12.24
N GLU A 128 -0.87 -17.47 11.88
CA GLU A 128 0.12 -18.08 11.01
C GLU A 128 1.50 -17.91 11.65
N ASP A 129 2.38 -18.89 11.44
CA ASP A 129 3.75 -18.84 11.95
C ASP A 129 4.57 -17.84 11.13
N ASN A 130 5.30 -16.95 11.80
CA ASN A 130 5.97 -15.85 11.12
C ASN A 130 7.38 -16.19 10.59
N THR A 131 7.85 -17.44 10.76
CA THR A 131 9.19 -17.87 10.35
C THR A 131 9.47 -17.55 8.88
N GLU A 132 8.53 -17.88 7.98
CA GLU A 132 8.69 -17.61 6.54
C GLU A 132 8.79 -16.11 6.24
N ARG A 133 8.01 -15.27 6.94
CA ARG A 133 8.05 -13.82 6.80
C ARG A 133 9.40 -13.27 7.25
N LEU A 134 9.91 -13.71 8.40
CA LEU A 134 11.19 -13.25 8.95
C LEU A 134 12.35 -13.63 8.02
N GLU A 135 12.37 -14.85 7.50
CA GLU A 135 13.38 -15.26 6.51
C GLU A 135 13.31 -14.43 5.23
N ALA A 136 12.11 -14.12 4.74
CA ALA A 136 11.92 -13.28 3.57
C ALA A 136 12.39 -11.84 3.83
N GLN A 137 12.10 -11.29 5.02
CA GLN A 137 12.53 -9.97 5.44
C GLN A 137 14.06 -9.89 5.56
N GLU A 138 14.70 -10.86 6.20
CA GLU A 138 16.17 -10.93 6.28
C GLU A 138 16.84 -11.03 4.91
N LYS A 139 16.27 -11.84 4.00
CA LYS A 139 16.74 -11.93 2.61
C LYS A 139 16.61 -10.58 1.92
N PHE A 140 15.46 -9.91 2.04
CA PHE A 140 15.24 -8.60 1.43
C PHE A 140 16.20 -7.54 1.98
N ASP A 141 16.39 -7.50 3.30
CA ASP A 141 17.32 -6.59 3.97
C ASP A 141 18.78 -6.83 3.58
N SER A 142 19.17 -8.09 3.36
CA SER A 142 20.51 -8.41 2.85
C SER A 142 20.70 -7.89 1.42
N VAL A 143 19.70 -8.05 0.55
CA VAL A 143 19.73 -7.54 -0.83
C VAL A 143 19.78 -6.01 -0.85
N LEU A 144 18.99 -5.35 0.01
CA LEU A 144 19.00 -3.90 0.15
C LEU A 144 20.34 -3.38 0.65
N ARG A 145 20.93 -4.01 1.67
CA ARG A 145 22.27 -3.67 2.18
C ARG A 145 23.34 -3.84 1.11
N ASP A 146 23.32 -4.96 0.39
CA ASP A 146 24.25 -5.19 -0.72
C ASP A 146 24.10 -4.15 -1.83
N PHE A 147 22.87 -3.72 -2.11
CA PHE A 147 22.59 -2.67 -3.07
C PHE A 147 23.06 -1.29 -2.59
N SER A 148 22.84 -0.94 -1.32
CA SER A 148 23.37 0.29 -0.71
C SER A 148 24.90 0.31 -0.74
N ASN A 149 25.53 -0.76 -0.29
CA ASN A 149 26.99 -0.92 -0.29
C ASN A 149 27.59 -0.79 -1.70
N LYS A 150 26.90 -1.28 -2.74
CA LYS A 150 27.32 -1.10 -4.13
C LYS A 150 27.20 0.35 -4.58
N LYS A 151 26.12 1.04 -4.22
CA LYS A 151 25.89 2.47 -4.53
C LYS A 151 26.91 3.38 -3.86
N GLU A 152 27.32 3.06 -2.64
CA GLU A 152 28.30 3.83 -1.87
C GLU A 152 29.74 3.72 -2.41
N ARG A 153 30.02 2.76 -3.31
CA ARG A 153 31.34 2.66 -3.93
C ARG A 153 31.60 3.88 -4.82
N TRP A 154 32.77 4.48 -4.66
CA TRP A 154 33.19 5.68 -5.38
C TRP A 154 33.11 5.57 -6.92
N TRP A 155 33.25 4.38 -7.49
CA TRP A 155 33.18 4.14 -8.94
C TRP A 155 31.74 3.94 -9.46
N PHE A 156 30.76 3.69 -8.58
CA PHE A 156 29.37 3.49 -8.95
C PHE A 156 28.74 4.69 -9.70
N PRO A 157 28.94 5.96 -9.29
CA PRO A 157 28.45 7.10 -10.08
C PRO A 157 29.05 7.12 -11.49
N ILE A 158 30.34 6.83 -11.64
CA ILE A 158 31.02 6.74 -12.94
C ILE A 158 30.42 5.62 -13.80
N TYR A 159 30.23 4.43 -13.22
CA TYR A 159 29.59 3.30 -13.88
C TYR A 159 28.15 3.63 -14.30
N SER A 160 27.41 4.38 -13.49
CA SER A 160 26.03 4.79 -13.81
C SER A 160 25.98 5.71 -15.04
N ILE A 161 26.94 6.63 -15.17
CA ILE A 161 27.07 7.52 -16.33
C ILE A 161 27.43 6.71 -17.58
N TYR A 162 28.42 5.82 -17.47
CA TYR A 162 28.82 4.92 -18.56
C TYR A 162 27.64 4.08 -19.06
N ARG A 163 26.86 3.49 -18.14
CA ARG A 163 25.67 2.70 -18.48
C ARG A 163 24.62 3.55 -19.21
N LYS A 164 24.36 4.79 -18.77
CA LYS A 164 23.45 5.72 -19.46
C LYS A 164 23.90 6.00 -20.89
N LEU A 165 25.19 6.26 -21.11
CA LEU A 165 25.74 6.49 -22.44
C LEU A 165 25.55 5.28 -23.37
N ILE A 166 25.81 4.07 -22.86
CA ILE A 166 25.55 2.83 -23.61
C ILE A 166 24.06 2.72 -23.97
N THR A 167 23.16 2.97 -23.02
CA THR A 167 21.71 2.88 -23.27
C THR A 167 21.26 3.88 -24.34
N ILE A 168 21.75 5.12 -24.30
CA ILE A 168 21.47 6.13 -25.33
C ILE A 168 21.99 5.67 -26.70
N PHE A 169 23.22 5.14 -26.74
CA PHE A 169 23.83 4.64 -27.98
C PHE A 169 23.03 3.50 -28.61
N PHE A 170 22.67 2.47 -27.83
CA PHE A 170 21.82 1.39 -28.35
C PHE A 170 20.41 1.85 -28.68
N GLY A 171 19.88 2.84 -27.95
CA GLY A 171 18.61 3.50 -28.29
C GLY A 171 18.65 4.17 -29.67
N ALA A 172 19.73 4.89 -29.98
CA ALA A 172 19.95 5.51 -31.28
C ALA A 172 20.07 4.47 -32.40
N ILE A 173 20.82 3.39 -32.19
CA ILE A 173 20.91 2.27 -33.15
C ILE A 173 19.52 1.70 -33.41
N ARG A 174 18.74 1.43 -32.36
CA ARG A 174 17.39 0.87 -32.49
C ARG A 174 16.46 1.82 -33.25
N TRP A 175 16.59 3.13 -33.04
CA TRP A 175 15.85 4.15 -33.77
C TRP A 175 16.22 4.15 -35.26
N VAL A 176 17.51 4.10 -35.60
CA VAL A 176 17.98 4.02 -37.00
C VAL A 176 17.50 2.74 -37.68
N VAL A 177 17.62 1.58 -37.02
CA VAL A 177 17.12 0.30 -37.55
C VAL A 177 15.61 0.35 -37.78
N GLY A 178 14.85 0.90 -36.83
CA GLY A 178 13.41 1.11 -36.98
C GLY A 178 13.05 2.06 -38.13
N PHE A 179 13.85 3.10 -38.35
CA PHE A 179 13.69 4.04 -39.45
C PHE A 179 13.95 3.36 -40.81
N ILE A 180 15.03 2.58 -40.92
CA ILE A 180 15.36 1.79 -42.11
C ILE A 180 14.23 0.79 -42.40
N ALA A 181 13.79 0.03 -41.40
CA ALA A 181 12.68 -0.92 -41.56
C ALA A 181 11.41 -0.25 -42.07
N LYS A 182 11.08 0.95 -41.55
CA LYS A 182 9.94 1.75 -42.00
C LYS A 182 10.07 2.21 -43.46
N ILE A 183 11.28 2.57 -43.90
CA ILE A 183 11.55 2.91 -45.31
C ILE A 183 11.38 1.67 -46.19
N THR A 184 11.97 0.54 -45.80
CA THR A 184 11.86 -0.73 -46.56
C THR A 184 10.40 -1.12 -46.75
N TRP A 185 9.60 -1.05 -45.68
CA TRP A 185 8.17 -1.35 -45.75
C TRP A 185 7.37 -0.37 -46.63
N LYS A 186 7.77 0.91 -46.66
CA LYS A 186 7.18 1.90 -47.58
C LYS A 186 7.53 1.59 -49.04
N ILE A 187 8.78 1.21 -49.32
CA ILE A 187 9.24 0.85 -50.67
C ILE A 187 8.54 -0.43 -51.15
N GLU A 188 8.44 -1.45 -50.29
CA GLU A 188 7.73 -2.71 -50.56
C GLU A 188 6.26 -2.48 -50.91
N ARG A 189 5.58 -1.54 -50.23
CA ARG A 189 4.20 -1.14 -50.58
C ARG A 189 4.08 -0.31 -51.85
N TRP A 190 5.17 0.30 -52.31
CA TRP A 190 5.20 1.18 -53.49
C TRP A 190 5.53 0.43 -54.78
N LEU A 191 6.24 -0.70 -54.67
CA LEU A 191 6.45 -1.63 -55.77
C LEU A 191 5.23 -2.56 -55.86
N PRO A 192 4.43 -2.49 -56.94
CA PRO A 192 3.30 -3.39 -57.17
C PRO A 192 3.73 -4.84 -57.42
#